data_AF-A0A969QRN7-F1
#
_entry.id   AF-A0A969QRN7-F1
#
_cell.length_a   1.000
_cell.length_b   1.000
_cell.length_c   1.000
_cell.angle_alpha   90.00
_cell.angle_beta   90.00
_cell.angle_gamma   90.00
#
_symmetry.space_group_name_H-M   'P 1'
#
loop_
_entity.id
_entity.type
_entity.pdbx_description
1 polymer ?
#
loop_
_entity_poly.entity_id
_entity_poly.type
_entity_poly.pdbx_seq_one_letter_code
_entity_poly.pdbx_strand_id
1 'polypeptide(L)' 'RVFLLHSPLVASITIIRRGKARRAKLYYLRDRVGKSARLKQRFDRPI' A
#
# COMPACT_ATOMS: atom_id res chain seq x y z
N ARG A 1 9.17 3.73 -5.57
CA ARG A 1 8.76 4.49 -6.77
C ARG A 1 7.63 5.44 -6.42
N VAL A 2 7.58 6.60 -7.06
CA VAL A 2 6.52 7.62 -6.92
C VAL A 2 5.82 7.72 -8.28
N PHE A 3 4.49 7.80 -8.29
CA PHE A 3 3.69 7.92 -9.51
C PHE A 3 2.85 9.20 -9.46
N LEU A 4 2.67 9.80 -10.64
CA LEU A 4 1.72 10.89 -10.86
C LEU A 4 0.35 10.30 -11.16
N LEU A 5 -0.71 10.85 -10.56
CA LEU A 5 -2.07 10.31 -10.68
C LEU A 5 -2.70 10.55 -12.07
N HIS A 6 -2.37 11.65 -12.73
CA HIS A 6 -2.95 12.06 -14.02
C HIS A 6 -1.96 11.93 -15.19
N SER A 7 -0.91 11.12 -15.03
CA SER A 7 0.04 10.91 -16.12
C SER A 7 -0.54 9.93 -17.15
N PRO A 8 -0.44 10.23 -18.46
CA PRO A 8 -0.90 9.34 -19.51
C PRO A 8 -0.11 8.02 -19.59
N LEU A 9 1.05 7.94 -18.92
CA LEU A 9 1.87 6.73 -18.86
C LEU A 9 1.28 5.67 -17.91
N VAL A 10 0.36 6.04 -17.01
CA VAL A 10 -0.26 5.12 -16.05
C VAL A 10 -1.65 4.72 -16.58
N ALA A 11 -1.80 3.48 -17.03
CA ALA A 11 -3.04 2.99 -17.61
C ALA A 11 -4.19 2.86 -16.58
N SER A 12 -3.93 2.17 -15.46
CA SER A 12 -4.92 1.97 -14.40
C SER A 12 -4.26 1.63 -13.06
N ILE A 13 -4.97 1.92 -11.96
CA ILE A 13 -4.53 1.62 -10.60
C ILE A 13 -5.61 0.75 -9.95
N THR A 14 -5.31 -0.54 -9.76
CA THR A 14 -6.20 -1.48 -9.10
C THR A 14 -5.68 -1.86 -7.72
N ILE A 15 -6.56 -1.88 -6.72
CA ILE A 15 -6.20 -2.27 -5.35
C ILE A 15 -6.22 -3.80 -5.24
N ILE A 16 -5.05 -4.42 -5.11
CA ILE A 16 -4.93 -5.88 -4.97
C ILE A 16 -5.30 -6.34 -3.56
N ARG A 17 -4.87 -5.60 -2.53
CA ARG A 17 -5.11 -5.95 -1.12
C ARG A 17 -5.10 -4.71 -0.24
N ARG A 18 -6.02 -4.65 0.73
CA ARG A 18 -6.06 -3.60 1.75
C ARG A 18 -5.31 -4.06 3.01
N GLY A 19 -4.35 -3.25 3.45
CA GLY A 19 -3.59 -3.47 4.68
C GLY A 19 -3.99 -2.48 5.78
N LYS A 20 -3.99 -2.93 7.04
CA LYS A 20 -4.23 -2.07 8.21
C LYS A 20 -2.91 -1.46 8.68
N ALA A 21 -2.85 -0.12 8.70
CA ALA A 21 -1.74 0.64 9.27
C ALA A 21 -2.28 1.78 10.14
N ARG A 22 -1.51 2.18 11.16
CA ARG A 22 -1.86 3.32 12.04
C ARG A 22 -1.23 4.65 11.58
N ARG A 23 -0.07 4.58 10.94
CA ARG A 23 0.67 5.75 10.45
C ARG A 23 0.33 6.01 8.98
N ALA A 24 0.17 7.27 8.60
CA ALA A 24 -0.06 7.65 7.19
C ALA A 24 1.18 7.42 6.31
N LYS A 25 2.38 7.71 6.84
CA LYS A 25 3.66 7.48 6.16
C LYS A 25 4.30 6.18 6.65
N LEU A 26 4.56 5.26 5.74
CA LEU A 26 5.07 3.91 6.04
C LEU A 26 6.59 3.79 5.94
N TYR A 27 7.35 4.86 6.25
CA TYR A 27 8.81 4.84 6.14
C TYR A 27 9.48 3.81 7.04
N TYR A 28 8.86 3.50 8.18
CA TYR A 28 9.32 2.46 9.11
C TYR A 28 9.33 1.04 8.49
N LEU A 29 8.70 0.84 7.34
CA LEU A 29 8.79 -0.43 6.61
C LEU A 29 10.12 -0.58 5.87
N ARG A 30 10.87 0.51 5.63
CA ARG A 30 12.17 0.45 4.94
C ARG A 30 13.21 -0.33 5.72
N ASP A 31 13.16 -0.24 7.04
CA ASP A 31 14.11 -0.92 7.93
C ASP A 31 13.65 -2.33 8.34
N ARG A 32 12.45 -2.75 7.92
CA ARG A 32 11.84 -4.03 8.28
C ARG A 32 11.93 -5.03 7.14
N VAL A 33 12.27 -6.27 7.48
CA VAL A 33 12.38 -7.37 6.51
C VAL A 33 11.55 -8.60 6.91
N GLY A 34 11.19 -9.40 5.91
CA GLY A 34 10.49 -10.67 6.08
C GLY A 34 9.12 -10.56 6.76
N LYS A 35 8.90 -11.37 7.81
CA LYS A 35 7.62 -11.43 8.53
C LYS A 35 7.26 -10.10 9.20
N SER A 36 8.26 -9.31 9.61
CA SER A 36 8.06 -8.05 10.35
C SER A 36 7.53 -6.90 9.47
N ALA A 37 7.76 -6.96 8.16
CA ALA A 37 7.29 -5.97 7.20
C ALA A 37 5.85 -6.23 6.73
N ARG A 38 5.29 -7.42 7.01
CA ARG A 38 3.94 -7.77 6.57
C ARG A 38 2.89 -7.03 7.40
N LEU A 39 2.01 -6.33 6.71
CA LEU A 39 0.83 -5.70 7.31
C LEU A 39 -0.34 -6.70 7.41
N LYS A 40 -1.14 -6.56 8.47
CA LYS A 40 -2.40 -7.31 8.65
C LYS A 40 -3.41 -6.86 7.60
N GLN A 41 -4.23 -7.79 7.12
CA GLN A 41 -5.30 -7.48 6.18
C GLN A 41 -6.37 -6.60 6.83
N ARG A 42 -6.91 -5.68 6.04
CA ARG A 42 -8.09 -4.89 6.40
C ARG A 42 -9.30 -5.51 5.66
N PHE A 43 -10.25 -6.04 6.42
CA PHE A 43 -11.46 -6.70 5.90
C PHE A 43 -12.64 -5.72 5.82
N ASP A 44 -12.39 -4.48 5.39
CA ASP A 44 -13.47 -3.52 5.21
C ASP A 44 -14.31 -3.88 3.98
N ARG A 45 -15.49 -3.25 3.91
CA ARG A 45 -16.56 -3.42 2.90
C ARG A 45 -16.05 -3.79 1.49
N PRO A 46 -16.72 -4.73 0.80
CA PRO A 46 -16.37 -5.10 -0.57
C PRO A 46 -16.39 -3.88 -1.49
N ILE A 47 -15.48 -3.93 -2.48
CA ILE A 47 -15.35 -2.95 -3.57
C ILE A 47 -16.49 -3.18 -4.55
#